data_AF-M3HY50-F1
#
_entry.id   AF-M3HY50-F1
#
_cell.length_a   1.000
_cell.length_b   1.000
_cell.length_c   1.000
_cell.angle_alpha   90.00
_cell.angle_beta   90.00
_cell.angle_gamma   90.00
#
_symmetry.space_group_name_H-M   'P 1'
#
loop_
_entity.id
_entity.type
_entity.pdbx_description
1 polymer ?
#
loop_
_entity_poly.entity_id
_entity_poly.type
_entity_poly.pdbx_seq_one_letter_code
_entity_poly.pdbx_strand_id
1 'polypeptide(L)' 'MVCSGYFSLFFLWTSYNDRLEFPPVWPDEVLFFSPSQDFAEFGTVRTQVLEGLIPGMEEVTLWMPPLYFFRAVFG' A
#
# COMPACT_ATOMS: atom_id res chain seq x y z
N MET A 1 -24.20 -0.99 22.10
CA MET A 1 -24.06 0.45 21.76
C MET A 1 -22.59 0.89 21.85
N VAL A 2 -21.66 0.11 21.26
CA VAL A 2 -20.20 0.34 21.34
C VAL A 2 -19.59 0.34 19.94
N CYS A 3 -20.15 -0.43 19.00
CA CYS A 3 -19.73 -0.46 17.59
C CYS A 3 -19.96 0.85 16.81
N SER A 4 -20.87 1.73 17.27
CA SER A 4 -21.20 2.98 16.56
C SER A 4 -20.12 4.07 16.72
N GLY A 5 -19.44 4.10 17.87
CA GLY A 5 -18.39 5.08 18.16
C GLY A 5 -17.12 4.86 17.36
N TYR A 6 -16.68 3.60 17.22
CA TYR A 6 -15.49 3.25 16.43
C TYR A 6 -15.67 3.55 14.95
N PHE A 7 -16.87 3.32 14.41
CA PHE A 7 -17.20 3.65 13.03
C PHE A 7 -17.11 5.16 12.81
N SER A 8 -17.68 5.95 13.73
CA SER A 8 -17.62 7.42 13.65
C SER A 8 -16.19 7.95 13.73
N LEU A 9 -15.34 7.37 14.60
CA LEU A 9 -13.93 7.71 14.70
C LEU A 9 -13.14 7.34 13.43
N PHE A 10 -13.47 6.20 12.81
CA PHE A 10 -12.87 5.77 11.55
C PHE A 10 -13.19 6.77 10.43
N PHE A 11 -14.45 7.18 10.27
CA PHE A 11 -14.84 8.16 9.25
C PHE A 11 -14.27 9.57 9.51
N LEU A 12 -14.18 9.97 10.78
CA LEU A 12 -13.55 11.24 11.17
C LEU A 12 -12.05 11.22 10.84
N TRP A 13 -11.38 10.10 11.09
CA TRP A 13 -9.97 9.90 10.78
C TRP A 13 -9.73 9.89 9.26
N THR A 14 -10.54 9.20 8.47
CA THR A 14 -10.41 9.21 7.00
C THR A 14 -10.67 10.59 6.39
N SER A 15 -11.57 11.38 6.98
CA SER A 15 -11.87 12.73 6.52
C SER A 15 -10.80 13.77 6.89
N TYR A 16 -10.00 13.51 7.93
CA TYR A 16 -8.90 14.38 8.36
C TYR A 16 -7.56 13.97 7.74
N ASN A 17 -7.46 12.76 7.19
CA ASN A 17 -6.25 12.27 6.54
C ASN A 17 -6.24 12.70 5.07
N ASP A 18 -5.82 13.94 4.82
CA ASP A 18 -5.55 14.46 3.46
C ASP A 18 -4.41 13.70 2.75
N ARG A 19 -3.74 12.75 3.42
CA ARG A 19 -2.75 11.83 2.81
C ARG A 19 -3.34 10.82 1.82
N LEU A 20 -4.65 10.87 1.58
CA LEU A 20 -5.31 10.14 0.50
C LEU A 20 -5.27 10.93 -0.83
N GLU A 21 -4.41 11.93 -0.94
CA GLU A 21 -4.13 12.62 -2.20
C GLU A 21 -3.59 11.63 -3.24
N PHE A 22 -4.30 11.54 -4.38
CA PHE A 22 -3.88 10.78 -5.55
C PHE A 22 -3.44 11.76 -6.64
N PRO A 23 -2.23 11.62 -7.21
CA PRO A 23 -1.27 10.54 -7.00
C PRO A 23 -0.57 10.61 -5.62
N PRO A 24 -0.14 9.45 -5.07
CA PRO A 24 0.57 9.41 -3.80
C PRO A 24 1.83 10.28 -3.83
N VAL A 25 2.16 10.86 -2.68
CA VAL A 25 3.35 11.71 -2.52
C VAL A 25 4.60 10.87 -2.78
N TRP A 26 5.55 11.45 -3.51
CA TRP A 26 6.85 10.84 -3.73
C TRP A 26 7.81 11.21 -2.59
N PRO A 27 8.74 10.32 -2.20
CA PRO A 27 9.04 9.02 -2.83
C PRO A 27 8.49 7.80 -2.06
N ASP A 28 8.30 7.90 -0.76
CA ASP A 28 8.07 6.75 0.13
C ASP A 28 6.67 6.19 0.02
N GLU A 29 5.63 7.02 -0.05
CA GLU A 29 4.27 6.51 -0.22
C GLU A 29 4.12 5.76 -1.55
N VAL A 30 4.72 6.25 -2.63
CA VAL A 30 4.68 5.60 -3.95
C VAL A 30 5.42 4.25 -3.95
N LEU A 31 6.57 4.18 -3.27
CA LEU A 31 7.40 2.97 -3.18
C LEU A 31 6.67 1.81 -2.49
N PHE A 32 5.82 2.11 -1.51
CA PHE A 32 5.03 1.09 -0.81
C PHE A 32 3.62 0.92 -1.38
N PHE A 33 3.05 1.97 -1.97
CA PHE A 33 1.73 1.92 -2.60
C PHE A 33 1.74 1.01 -3.83
N SER A 34 2.70 1.19 -4.74
CA SER A 34 2.76 0.42 -5.98
C SER A 34 2.78 -1.11 -5.78
N PRO A 35 3.62 -1.71 -4.91
CA PRO A 35 3.55 -3.14 -4.63
C PRO A 35 2.31 -3.56 -3.85
N SER A 36 1.74 -2.67 -3.02
CA SER A 36 0.49 -2.98 -2.31
C SER A 36 -0.69 -3.07 -3.27
N GLN A 37 -0.73 -2.18 -4.25
CA GLN A 37 -1.75 -2.19 -5.29
C GLN A 37 -1.58 -3.41 -6.20
N ASP A 38 -0.36 -3.70 -6.65
CA ASP A 38 -0.06 -4.87 -7.48
C ASP A 38 -0.42 -6.19 -6.76
N PHE A 39 -0.21 -6.25 -5.44
CA PHE A 39 -0.63 -7.38 -4.62
C PHE A 39 -2.15 -7.51 -4.50
N ALA A 40 -2.86 -6.39 -4.32
CA ALA A 40 -4.31 -6.38 -4.24
C ALA A 40 -4.98 -6.76 -5.56
N GLU A 41 -4.40 -6.36 -6.70
CA GLU A 41 -4.98 -6.58 -8.03
C GLU A 41 -4.56 -7.92 -8.65
N PHE A 42 -3.29 -8.32 -8.50
CA PHE A 42 -2.71 -9.45 -9.23
C PHE A 42 -2.12 -10.53 -8.30
N GLY A 43 -2.00 -10.28 -7.00
CA GLY A 43 -1.32 -11.18 -6.06
C GLY A 43 0.21 -11.20 -6.22
N THR A 44 0.76 -10.30 -7.04
CA THR A 44 2.20 -10.13 -7.23
C THR A 44 2.71 -8.96 -6.38
N VAL A 45 4.02 -8.84 -6.20
CA VAL A 45 4.61 -7.78 -5.40
C VAL A 45 5.60 -7.04 -6.27
N ARG A 46 5.13 -6.43 -7.36
CA ARG A 46 5.96 -5.71 -8.34
C ARG A 46 5.94 -4.21 -8.03
N THR A 47 7.02 -3.51 -8.35
CA THR A 47 7.06 -2.04 -8.22
C THR A 47 7.03 -1.40 -9.61
N GLN A 48 5.84 -1.28 -10.19
CA GLN A 48 5.64 -0.78 -11.57
C GLN A 48 6.25 0.61 -11.79
N VAL A 49 6.25 1.45 -10.77
CA VAL A 49 6.80 2.81 -10.83
C VAL A 49 8.31 2.84 -11.15
N LEU A 50 9.02 1.74 -10.88
CA LEU A 50 10.46 1.60 -11.14
C LEU A 50 10.75 0.62 -12.26
N GLU A 51 9.73 0.20 -13.00
CA GLU A 51 9.88 -0.63 -14.19
C GLU A 51 10.80 0.08 -15.20
N GLY A 52 11.82 -0.64 -15.67
CA GLY A 52 12.81 -0.10 -16.59
C GLY A 52 13.87 0.83 -15.96
N LEU A 53 13.68 1.27 -14.70
CA LEU A 53 14.70 1.99 -13.94
C LEU A 53 15.60 1.02 -13.17
N ILE A 54 15.01 0.02 -12.52
CA ILE A 54 15.74 -1.00 -11.75
C ILE A 54 15.37 -2.38 -12.29
N PRO A 55 16.31 -3.11 -12.91
CA PRO A 55 16.03 -4.43 -13.46
C PRO A 55 15.66 -5.42 -12.35
N GLY A 56 14.67 -6.27 -12.62
CA GLY A 56 14.10 -7.23 -11.69
C GLY A 56 12.94 -6.68 -10.85
N MET A 57 12.75 -5.35 -10.78
CA MET A 57 11.64 -4.74 -10.02
C MET A 57 10.29 -4.84 -10.72
N GLU A 58 10.35 -5.09 -12.02
CA GLU A 58 9.25 -5.52 -12.85
C GLU A 58 8.76 -6.93 -12.50
N GLU A 59 9.45 -7.74 -11.69
CA GLU A 59 8.97 -9.07 -11.30
C GLU A 59 8.78 -9.20 -9.79
N VAL A 60 9.60 -8.51 -8.99
CA VAL A 60 9.62 -8.63 -7.53
C VAL A 60 10.09 -7.34 -6.86
N THR A 61 9.56 -7.01 -5.67
CA THR A 61 10.13 -5.93 -4.87
C THR A 61 11.49 -6.34 -4.31
N LEU A 62 12.51 -5.53 -4.56
CA LEU A 62 13.84 -5.72 -3.96
C LEU A 62 13.93 -5.22 -2.51
N TRP A 63 12.92 -4.49 -2.04
CA TRP A 63 12.76 -4.13 -0.64
C TRP A 63 12.06 -5.24 0.13
N MET A 64 12.41 -5.33 1.41
CA MET A 64 11.65 -6.14 2.35
C MET A 64 10.25 -5.52 2.50
N PRO A 65 9.17 -6.26 2.16
CA PRO A 65 7.84 -5.72 2.29
C PRO A 65 7.56 -5.44 3.78
N PRO A 66 6.83 -4.37 4.10
CA PRO A 66 6.43 -4.09 5.48
C PRO A 66 5.75 -5.30 6.12
N LEU A 67 5.93 -5.47 7.43
CA LEU A 67 5.52 -6.71 8.12
C LEU A 67 4.03 -7.08 7.96
N TYR A 68 3.17 -6.10 7.65
CA TYR A 68 1.76 -6.34 7.39
C TYR A 68 1.47 -7.15 6.12
N PHE A 69 2.41 -7.25 5.16
CA PHE A 69 2.28 -8.13 3.99
C PHE A 69 2.38 -9.62 4.35
N PHE A 70 3.19 -9.98 5.35
CA PHE A 70 3.36 -11.40 5.73
C PHE A 70 2.06 -12.03 6.25
N ARG A 71 1.18 -11.22 6.85
CA ARG A 71 -0.14 -11.71 7.29
C ARG A 71 -1.06 -12.09 6.11
N ALA A 72 -0.88 -11.46 4.94
CA ALA A 72 -1.67 -11.76 3.75
C ALA A 72 -1.11 -12.95 2.94
N VAL A 73 0.18 -13.27 3.09
CA VAL A 73 0.84 -14.41 2.41
C VAL A 73 0.70 -15.72 3.20
N PHE A 74 0.60 -15.65 4.54
CA PHE A 74 0.49 -16.83 5.43
C PHE A 74 -0.87 -16.96 6.13
N GLY A 75 -1.89 -16.20 5.70
CA GLY A 75 -3.23 -16.17 6.26
C GLY A 75 -4.27 -16.84 5.38
#